data_AF-A0A9C8LY23-F1
#
_entry.id   AF-A0A9C8LY23-F1
#
_cell.length_a   1.000
_cell.length_b   1.000
_cell.length_c   1.000
_cell.angle_alpha   90.00
_cell.angle_beta   90.00
_cell.angle_gamma   90.00
#
_symmetry.space_group_name_H-M   'P 1'
#
loop_
_entity.id
_entity.type
_entity.pdbx_description
1 polymer ?
#
loop_
_entity_poly.entity_id
_entity_poly.type
_entity_poly.pdbx_seq_one_letter_code
_entity_poly.pdbx_strand_id
1 'polypeptide(L)'
;GRWFFRHFSTETGIEEYVFVITALFISAFFSHLVGFEPIIGAFLAGLTLNSLIPEKSTLMNRIQFVGNSLFIPFFLVSVGMLIDPSTLLTDINALKVAVAMVIIAILSKYIAAHIFGKMVKFSKIERELIFGMSVNQAAATLAAVMVGLRLGIFNEAILTGTIVMIFVTCFMGSILTQKYGRNLLKHSKDILDLSKEDKIDRILLPVKNIANLNNLMSLAFLLHLRTSHEPLYLLHIVIGGENEEVQVIEGENLLTKAVVMANAAQKQVIPLTKIDLNVSSAILKAVSEQRITKIILGWNEPKNFTYTFFDTIMEQLVKSCNQMIFIPRIVQPLNITKKIFLILPPLINRQQGFRKNIFSLKEFFMSLSAKIVIISEEKTAIEVREHFKEAGISPEFVNVYSWKKISDRLREVVKENDMIMQLVSRKGKPAWRSIFDRMPYQLKQNFPDNNLMVVYPYFSVDDVEFEKEYFTQQPTLLRTIPEKNFFFNLKDNHPHKVFKKIVSINRYLNSSVIYNDLISVLNEYPIELTPEITLIHKRTDQISDYQLFFAVNRNGFMIKDMESKPKIIITLLSPTNQTPQSHLNILSEISRMVLLNKFIDNILAADNYLHFLELYGQQRN
;
A
#
# COMPACT_ATOMS: atom_id res chain seq x y z
N GLY A 1 -19.91 -40.54 6.16
CA GLY A 1 -19.28 -39.24 5.89
C GLY A 1 -20.17 -38.39 5.00
N ARG A 2 -19.92 -38.36 3.68
CA ARG A 2 -20.59 -37.45 2.71
C ARG A 2 -22.12 -37.45 2.75
N TRP A 3 -22.74 -38.61 2.88
CA TRP A 3 -24.20 -38.71 2.98
C TRP A 3 -24.74 -38.03 4.24
N PHE A 4 -24.08 -38.21 5.39
CA PHE A 4 -24.51 -37.64 6.67
C PHE A 4 -24.37 -36.11 6.69
N PHE A 5 -23.19 -35.58 6.32
CA PHE A 5 -22.94 -34.13 6.20
C PHE A 5 -23.80 -33.44 5.13
N ARG A 6 -24.49 -34.18 4.26
CA ARG A 6 -25.42 -33.60 3.29
C ARG A 6 -26.85 -33.46 3.83
N HIS A 7 -27.24 -34.30 4.78
CA HIS A 7 -28.63 -34.40 5.24
C HIS A 7 -28.85 -33.92 6.68
N PHE A 8 -27.80 -33.84 7.48
CA PHE A 8 -27.87 -33.56 8.93
C PHE A 8 -26.96 -32.40 9.37
N SER A 9 -26.47 -31.59 8.43
CA SER A 9 -25.68 -30.40 8.76
C SER A 9 -26.59 -29.27 9.24
N THR A 10 -26.52 -28.97 10.54
CA THR A 10 -27.24 -27.89 11.22
C THR A 10 -26.31 -26.71 11.54
N GLU A 11 -26.86 -25.49 11.64
CA GLU A 11 -26.07 -24.26 11.90
C GLU A 11 -25.21 -24.33 13.19
N THR A 12 -25.59 -25.16 14.16
CA THR A 12 -24.89 -25.31 15.45
C THR A 12 -23.68 -26.26 15.38
N GLY A 13 -23.61 -27.15 14.40
CA GLY A 13 -22.51 -28.11 14.18
C GLY A 13 -22.36 -29.19 15.28
N ILE A 14 -23.38 -29.40 16.12
CA ILE A 14 -23.31 -30.35 17.25
C ILE A 14 -23.49 -31.80 16.77
N GLU A 15 -24.45 -32.04 15.88
CA GLU A 15 -24.74 -33.38 15.32
C GLU A 15 -23.57 -33.93 14.53
N GLU A 16 -22.91 -33.06 13.77
CA GLU A 16 -21.68 -33.34 13.04
C GLU A 16 -20.54 -33.79 13.97
N TYR A 17 -20.38 -33.11 15.10
CA TYR A 17 -19.38 -33.43 16.10
C TYR A 17 -19.66 -34.81 16.73
N VAL A 18 -20.92 -35.06 17.13
CA VAL A 18 -21.35 -36.35 17.67
C VAL A 18 -21.11 -37.46 16.65
N PHE A 19 -21.41 -37.23 15.38
CA PHE A 19 -21.17 -38.19 14.31
C PHE A 19 -19.68 -38.54 14.16
N VAL A 20 -18.81 -37.54 14.14
CA VAL A 20 -17.35 -37.76 14.01
C VAL A 20 -16.82 -38.58 15.19
N ILE A 21 -17.19 -38.22 16.41
CA ILE A 21 -16.78 -38.95 17.63
C ILE A 21 -17.34 -40.39 17.63
N THR A 22 -18.60 -40.56 17.25
CA THR A 22 -19.24 -41.88 17.16
C THR A 22 -18.54 -42.75 16.12
N ALA A 23 -18.22 -42.21 14.95
CA ALA A 23 -17.50 -42.92 13.90
C ALA A 23 -16.09 -43.33 14.35
N LEU A 24 -15.39 -42.47 15.10
CA LEU A 24 -14.08 -42.78 15.69
C LEU A 24 -14.18 -43.96 16.67
N PHE A 25 -15.13 -43.94 17.61
CA PHE A 25 -15.29 -45.02 18.59
C PHE A 25 -15.75 -46.33 17.96
N ILE A 26 -16.68 -46.29 17.01
CA ILE A 26 -17.12 -47.49 16.27
C ILE A 26 -15.94 -48.10 15.51
N SER A 27 -15.12 -47.28 14.85
CA SER A 27 -13.95 -47.78 14.12
C SER A 27 -12.89 -48.35 15.06
N ALA A 28 -12.66 -47.72 16.21
CA ALA A 28 -11.78 -48.25 17.25
C ALA A 28 -12.28 -49.60 17.80
N PHE A 29 -13.59 -49.73 18.01
CA PHE A 29 -14.23 -50.98 18.45
C PHE A 29 -14.07 -52.11 17.43
N PHE A 30 -14.34 -51.86 16.15
CA PHE A 30 -14.13 -52.85 15.10
C PHE A 30 -12.66 -53.25 14.96
N SER A 31 -11.74 -52.30 15.09
CA SER A 31 -10.30 -52.59 15.10
C SER A 31 -9.94 -53.59 16.20
N HIS A 32 -10.51 -53.40 17.40
CA HIS A 32 -10.33 -54.32 18.52
C HIS A 32 -10.86 -55.73 18.23
N LEU A 33 -12.06 -55.84 17.64
CA LEU A 33 -12.66 -57.15 17.29
C LEU A 33 -11.84 -57.95 16.28
N VAL A 34 -11.15 -57.27 15.36
CA VAL A 34 -10.26 -57.90 14.37
C VAL A 34 -8.91 -58.30 14.99
N GLY A 35 -8.64 -57.92 16.24
CA GLY A 35 -7.37 -58.19 16.93
C GLY A 35 -6.30 -57.12 16.72
N PHE A 36 -6.64 -55.97 16.13
CA PHE A 36 -5.77 -54.80 16.01
C PHE A 36 -5.92 -53.86 17.22
N GLU A 37 -4.89 -53.05 17.48
CA GLU A 37 -4.96 -52.01 18.52
C GLU A 37 -6.02 -50.95 18.15
N PRO A 38 -6.91 -50.53 19.07
CA PRO A 38 -8.01 -49.60 18.79
C PRO A 38 -7.58 -48.26 18.19
N ILE A 39 -6.34 -47.82 18.47
CA ILE A 39 -5.77 -46.58 17.93
C ILE A 39 -5.71 -46.59 16.39
N ILE A 40 -5.54 -47.77 15.78
CA ILE A 40 -5.45 -47.92 14.32
C ILE A 40 -6.81 -47.60 13.68
N GLY A 41 -7.90 -48.15 14.22
CA GLY A 41 -9.26 -47.86 13.78
C GLY A 41 -9.61 -46.37 13.90
N ALA A 42 -9.39 -45.78 15.07
CA ALA A 42 -9.63 -44.36 15.29
C ALA A 42 -8.83 -43.47 14.31
N PHE A 43 -7.55 -43.80 14.07
CA PHE A 43 -6.71 -43.05 13.14
C PHE A 43 -7.22 -43.11 11.69
N LEU A 44 -7.61 -44.30 11.21
CA LEU A 44 -8.17 -44.48 9.87
C LEU A 44 -9.50 -43.74 9.68
N ALA A 45 -10.38 -43.80 10.69
CA ALA A 45 -11.61 -43.01 10.70
C ALA A 45 -11.32 -41.50 10.65
N GLY A 46 -10.34 -41.01 11.41
CA GLY A 46 -9.89 -39.62 11.36
C GLY A 46 -9.37 -39.21 9.98
N LEU A 47 -8.48 -40.00 9.38
CA LEU A 47 -7.92 -39.72 8.04
C LEU A 47 -8.99 -39.64 6.96
N THR A 48 -9.95 -40.56 6.99
CA THR A 48 -11.03 -40.60 6.00
C THR A 48 -11.99 -39.43 6.16
N LEU A 49 -12.30 -39.03 7.39
CA LEU A 49 -13.18 -37.91 7.70
C LEU A 49 -12.53 -36.54 7.53
N ASN A 50 -11.20 -36.42 7.67
CA ASN A 50 -10.48 -35.14 7.57
C ASN A 50 -10.78 -34.39 6.26
N SER A 51 -10.88 -35.13 5.14
CA SER A 51 -11.22 -34.55 3.83
C SER A 51 -12.60 -33.89 3.75
N LEU A 52 -13.49 -34.17 4.70
CA LEU A 52 -14.87 -33.70 4.75
C LEU A 52 -15.08 -32.56 5.75
N ILE A 53 -14.07 -32.22 6.56
CA ILE A 53 -14.17 -31.23 7.64
C ILE A 53 -13.25 -30.05 7.32
N PRO A 54 -13.78 -28.89 6.88
CA PRO A 54 -12.96 -27.72 6.61
C PRO A 54 -12.21 -27.23 7.86
N GLU A 55 -10.97 -26.80 7.72
CA GLU A 55 -10.12 -26.36 8.85
C GLU A 55 -10.70 -25.19 9.66
N LYS A 56 -11.42 -24.28 9.00
CA LYS A 56 -12.06 -23.11 9.63
C LYS A 56 -13.53 -23.33 10.01
N SER A 57 -14.00 -24.58 10.03
CA SER A 57 -15.38 -24.91 10.40
C SER A 57 -15.60 -24.86 11.92
N THR A 58 -16.85 -24.63 12.33
CA THR A 58 -17.28 -24.74 13.73
C THR A 58 -17.05 -26.16 14.27
N LEU A 59 -17.24 -27.18 13.44
CA LEU A 59 -16.93 -28.58 13.73
C LEU A 59 -15.45 -28.81 14.07
N MET A 60 -14.53 -28.31 13.25
CA MET A 60 -13.09 -28.44 13.50
C MET A 60 -12.70 -27.76 14.83
N ASN A 61 -13.24 -26.57 15.10
CA ASN A 61 -12.99 -25.88 16.36
C ASN A 61 -13.45 -26.70 17.57
N ARG A 62 -14.63 -27.34 17.49
CA ARG A 62 -15.12 -28.24 18.57
C ARG A 62 -14.23 -29.47 18.74
N ILE A 63 -13.80 -30.10 17.65
CA ILE A 63 -12.87 -31.24 17.69
C ILE A 63 -11.55 -30.82 18.36
N GLN A 64 -10.98 -29.67 17.98
CA GLN A 64 -9.76 -29.14 18.58
C GLN A 64 -9.95 -28.78 20.05
N PHE A 65 -11.08 -28.15 20.40
CA PHE A 65 -11.39 -27.80 21.79
C PHE A 65 -11.44 -29.04 22.68
N VAL A 66 -12.17 -30.08 22.28
CA VAL A 66 -12.28 -31.32 23.05
C VAL A 66 -10.96 -32.09 23.04
N GLY A 67 -10.27 -32.15 21.90
CA GLY A 67 -8.95 -32.77 21.78
C GLY A 67 -7.94 -32.15 22.74
N ASN A 68 -7.80 -30.82 22.70
CA ASN A 68 -6.83 -30.08 23.49
C ASN A 68 -7.20 -29.98 24.97
N SER A 69 -8.48 -29.89 25.30
CA SER A 69 -8.94 -29.68 26.68
C SER A 69 -9.16 -30.99 27.45
N LEU A 70 -9.50 -32.08 26.76
CA LEU A 70 -9.82 -33.37 27.38
C LEU A 70 -8.85 -34.46 26.92
N PHE A 71 -8.92 -34.89 25.65
CA PHE A 71 -8.22 -36.12 25.23
C PHE A 71 -6.70 -36.05 25.40
N ILE A 72 -6.05 -34.95 25.01
CA ILE A 72 -4.59 -34.79 25.13
C ILE A 72 -4.15 -34.76 26.60
N PRO A 73 -4.73 -33.93 27.50
CA PRO A 73 -4.40 -33.96 28.92
C PRO A 73 -4.64 -35.32 29.58
N PHE A 74 -5.81 -35.94 29.38
CA PHE A 74 -6.11 -37.27 29.96
C PHE A 74 -5.12 -38.32 29.47
N PHE A 75 -4.79 -38.32 28.18
CA PHE A 75 -3.79 -39.22 27.62
C PHE A 75 -2.42 -39.05 28.28
N LEU A 76 -1.93 -37.82 28.42
CA LEU A 76 -0.63 -37.55 29.05
C LEU A 76 -0.61 -37.98 30.53
N VAL A 77 -1.72 -37.78 31.26
CA VAL A 77 -1.86 -38.26 32.64
C VAL A 77 -1.86 -39.79 32.69
N SER A 78 -2.65 -40.46 31.84
CA SER A 78 -2.70 -41.93 31.79
C SER A 78 -1.34 -42.55 31.46
N VAL A 79 -0.58 -41.96 30.53
CA VAL A 79 0.78 -42.41 30.23
C VAL A 79 1.73 -42.11 31.40
N GLY A 80 1.61 -40.94 32.03
CA GLY A 80 2.40 -40.58 33.20
C GLY A 80 2.20 -41.53 34.39
N MET A 81 0.98 -42.04 34.58
CA MET A 81 0.65 -43.03 35.62
C MET A 81 1.25 -44.42 35.38
N LEU A 82 1.69 -44.74 34.15
CA LEU A 82 2.39 -45.99 33.85
C LEU A 82 3.88 -45.94 34.27
N ILE A 83 4.38 -44.76 34.64
CA ILE A 83 5.75 -44.58 35.11
C ILE A 83 5.77 -44.91 36.60
N ASP A 84 6.63 -45.86 36.99
CA ASP A 84 7.06 -45.99 38.38
C ASP A 84 8.42 -45.30 38.55
N PRO A 85 8.50 -44.12 39.18
CA PRO A 85 9.78 -43.44 39.40
C PRO A 85 10.73 -44.24 40.29
N SER A 86 10.20 -45.17 41.09
CA SER A 86 10.97 -46.00 42.01
C SER A 86 11.89 -46.94 41.24
N THR A 87 11.41 -47.55 40.14
CA THR A 87 12.20 -48.48 39.33
C THR A 87 13.40 -47.81 38.66
N LEU A 88 13.30 -46.51 38.31
CA LEU A 88 14.41 -45.71 37.80
C LEU A 88 15.50 -45.44 38.85
N LEU A 89 15.12 -45.38 40.13
CA LEU A 89 16.03 -45.09 41.23
C LEU A 89 16.62 -46.35 41.85
N THR A 90 15.90 -47.48 41.82
CA THR A 90 16.33 -48.74 42.41
C THR A 90 17.01 -49.70 41.42
N ASP A 91 16.64 -49.67 40.14
CA ASP A 91 17.21 -50.56 39.12
C ASP A 91 18.20 -49.83 38.18
N ILE A 92 19.49 -50.09 38.41
CA ILE A 92 20.60 -49.57 37.60
C ILE A 92 20.50 -50.05 36.14
N ASN A 93 19.94 -51.24 35.89
CA ASN A 93 19.79 -51.75 34.53
C ASN A 93 18.69 -50.99 33.77
N ALA A 94 17.56 -50.70 34.42
CA ALA A 94 16.52 -49.84 33.85
C ALA A 94 17.06 -48.44 33.49
N LEU A 95 17.89 -47.84 34.36
CA LEU A 95 18.53 -46.56 34.08
C LEU A 95 19.48 -46.62 32.87
N LYS A 96 20.31 -47.67 32.77
CA LYS A 96 21.21 -47.86 31.63
C LYS A 96 20.45 -48.00 30.31
N VAL A 97 19.37 -48.78 30.31
CA VAL A 97 18.51 -48.97 29.13
C VAL A 97 17.86 -47.63 28.73
N ALA A 98 17.32 -46.89 29.68
CA ALA A 98 16.71 -45.58 29.42
C ALA A 98 17.70 -44.58 28.78
N VAL A 99 18.90 -44.46 29.35
CA VAL A 99 19.96 -43.57 28.83
C VAL A 99 20.40 -44.00 27.44
N ALA A 100 20.61 -45.30 27.21
CA ALA A 100 21.01 -45.82 25.90
C ALA A 100 19.94 -45.52 24.84
N MET A 101 18.66 -45.73 25.15
CA MET A 101 17.56 -45.45 24.23
C MET A 101 17.46 -43.96 23.88
N VAL A 102 17.58 -43.07 24.87
CA VAL A 102 17.58 -41.61 24.66
C VAL A 102 18.72 -41.19 23.72
N ILE A 103 19.94 -41.64 23.99
CA ILE A 103 21.12 -41.27 23.19
C ILE A 103 20.98 -41.75 21.75
N ILE A 104 20.58 -43.02 21.55
CA ILE A 104 20.41 -43.61 20.22
C ILE A 104 19.29 -42.90 19.45
N ALA A 105 18.16 -42.61 20.10
CA ALA A 105 17.04 -41.90 19.48
C ALA A 105 17.45 -40.49 19.02
N ILE A 106 18.16 -39.74 19.86
CA ILE A 106 18.60 -38.38 19.53
C ILE A 106 19.64 -38.41 18.40
N LEU A 107 20.66 -39.27 18.49
CA LEU A 107 21.73 -39.34 17.49
C LEU A 107 21.21 -39.77 16.13
N SER A 108 20.35 -40.79 16.07
CA SER A 108 19.76 -41.25 14.81
C SER A 108 18.94 -40.16 14.12
N LYS A 109 18.13 -39.41 14.88
CA LYS A 109 17.36 -38.27 14.36
C LYS A 109 18.24 -37.11 13.91
N TYR A 110 19.31 -36.82 14.65
CA TYR A 110 20.27 -35.78 14.29
C TYR A 110 20.96 -36.10 12.96
N ILE A 111 21.47 -37.32 12.81
CA ILE A 111 22.13 -37.77 11.58
C ILE A 111 21.16 -37.71 10.40
N ALA A 112 19.92 -38.20 10.58
CA ALA A 112 18.90 -38.17 9.54
C ALA A 112 18.57 -36.73 9.10
N ALA A 113 18.32 -35.82 10.05
CA ALA A 113 18.05 -34.41 9.75
C ALA A 113 19.23 -33.73 9.05
N HIS A 114 20.47 -34.06 9.44
CA HIS A 114 21.67 -33.50 8.84
C HIS A 114 21.89 -33.97 7.40
N ILE A 115 21.70 -35.27 7.12
CA ILE A 115 21.82 -35.85 5.78
C ILE A 115 20.73 -35.28 4.86
N PHE A 116 19.47 -35.32 5.30
CA PHE A 116 18.34 -34.79 4.54
C PHE A 116 18.51 -33.29 4.25
N GLY A 117 18.92 -32.53 5.27
CA GLY A 117 19.18 -31.11 5.17
C GLY A 117 20.29 -30.75 4.17
N LYS A 118 21.31 -31.60 4.01
CA LYS A 118 22.32 -31.44 2.96
C LYS A 118 21.77 -31.74 1.57
N MET A 119 20.97 -32.81 1.44
CA MET A 119 20.37 -33.20 0.16
C MET A 119 19.44 -32.11 -0.41
N VAL A 120 18.65 -31.47 0.45
CA VAL A 120 17.68 -30.42 0.07
C VAL A 120 18.31 -29.00 0.08
N LYS A 121 19.61 -28.89 0.38
CA LYS A 121 20.36 -27.61 0.45
C LYS A 121 19.81 -26.61 1.48
N PHE A 122 19.26 -27.10 2.59
CA PHE A 122 18.82 -26.23 3.69
C PHE A 122 20.00 -25.55 4.39
N SER A 123 19.76 -24.33 4.88
CA SER A 123 20.67 -23.58 5.74
C SER A 123 20.88 -24.28 7.08
N LYS A 124 21.97 -23.92 7.79
CA LYS A 124 22.28 -24.55 9.08
C LYS A 124 21.12 -24.44 10.08
N ILE A 125 20.44 -23.30 10.13
CA ILE A 125 19.31 -23.06 11.04
C ILE A 125 18.09 -23.92 10.68
N GLU A 126 17.79 -24.07 9.39
CA GLU A 126 16.69 -24.91 8.91
C GLU A 126 16.94 -26.40 9.23
N ARG A 127 18.19 -26.86 9.14
CA ARG A 127 18.56 -28.24 9.52
C ARG A 127 18.34 -28.51 11.00
N GLU A 128 18.76 -27.57 11.86
CA GLU A 128 18.56 -27.65 13.30
C GLU A 128 17.09 -27.57 13.69
N LEU A 129 16.28 -26.80 12.94
CA LEU A 129 14.83 -26.75 13.12
C LEU A 129 14.17 -28.09 12.77
N ILE A 130 14.55 -28.71 11.64
CA ILE A 130 14.04 -30.03 11.23
C ILE A 130 14.44 -31.10 12.23
N PHE A 131 15.68 -31.04 12.74
CA PHE A 131 16.11 -31.89 13.83
C PHE A 131 15.17 -31.75 15.03
N GLY A 132 14.96 -30.53 15.55
CA GLY A 132 14.04 -30.27 16.67
C GLY A 132 12.63 -30.81 16.44
N MET A 133 12.07 -30.61 15.24
CA MET A 133 10.72 -31.10 14.89
C MET A 133 10.64 -32.62 14.79
N SER A 134 11.73 -33.30 14.40
CA SER A 134 11.77 -34.75 14.17
C SER A 134 12.11 -35.58 15.40
N VAL A 135 12.70 -34.96 16.42
CA VAL A 135 13.06 -35.58 17.70
C VAL A 135 11.83 -35.91 18.52
N ASN A 136 10.76 -35.10 18.44
CA ASN A 136 9.52 -35.34 19.18
C ASN A 136 8.94 -36.72 18.87
N GLN A 137 8.87 -37.58 19.88
CA GLN A 137 8.37 -38.95 19.73
C GLN A 137 6.85 -38.99 19.98
N ALA A 138 6.11 -39.66 19.10
CA ALA A 138 4.66 -39.76 19.17
C ALA A 138 4.18 -40.94 20.03
N ALA A 139 2.91 -40.85 20.47
CA ALA A 139 2.21 -41.83 21.30
C ALA A 139 2.24 -43.28 20.76
N ALA A 140 2.36 -43.46 19.44
CA ALA A 140 2.34 -44.77 18.79
C ALA A 140 3.47 -45.70 19.29
N THR A 141 4.62 -45.16 19.70
CA THR A 141 5.73 -45.96 20.22
C THR A 141 5.36 -46.67 21.52
N LEU A 142 4.60 -46.01 22.40
CA LEU A 142 4.20 -46.59 23.67
C LEU A 142 3.24 -47.77 23.47
N ALA A 143 2.30 -47.66 22.53
CA ALA A 143 1.38 -48.76 22.22
C ALA A 143 2.14 -50.02 21.77
N ALA A 144 3.14 -49.87 20.89
CA ALA A 144 3.98 -50.98 20.44
C ALA A 144 4.76 -51.62 21.61
N VAL A 145 5.27 -50.80 22.53
CA VAL A 145 6.01 -51.30 23.70
C VAL A 145 5.10 -52.01 24.70
N MET A 146 3.88 -51.50 24.91
CA MET A 146 2.88 -52.15 25.76
C MET A 146 2.46 -53.52 25.21
N VAL A 147 2.30 -53.64 23.89
CA VAL A 147 2.04 -54.94 23.23
C VAL A 147 3.25 -55.87 23.41
N GLY A 148 4.47 -55.38 23.18
CA GLY A 148 5.69 -56.17 23.37
C GLY A 148 5.88 -56.64 24.82
N LEU A 149 5.49 -55.83 25.81
CA LEU A 149 5.48 -56.21 27.22
C LEU A 149 4.44 -57.30 27.51
N ARG A 150 3.21 -57.16 26.98
CA ARG A 150 2.14 -58.18 27.12
C ARG A 150 2.53 -59.52 26.48
N LEU A 151 3.27 -59.49 25.38
CA LEU A 151 3.77 -60.67 24.69
C LEU A 151 5.06 -61.25 25.32
N GLY A 152 5.61 -60.60 26.35
CA GLY A 152 6.86 -61.02 27.00
C GLY A 152 8.12 -60.77 26.17
N ILE A 153 8.03 -60.01 25.07
CA ILE A 153 9.16 -59.62 24.22
C ILE A 153 10.00 -58.53 24.89
N PHE A 154 9.34 -57.63 25.63
CA PHE A 154 9.98 -56.54 26.37
C PHE A 154 9.79 -56.72 27.87
N ASN A 155 10.74 -56.19 28.66
CA ASN A 155 10.68 -56.15 30.11
C ASN A 155 10.26 -54.75 30.60
N GLU A 156 9.96 -54.63 31.90
CA GLU A 156 9.57 -53.36 32.52
C GLU A 156 10.63 -52.25 32.39
N ALA A 157 11.91 -52.64 32.31
CA ALA A 157 13.01 -51.71 32.05
C ALA A 157 12.89 -51.03 30.67
N ILE A 158 12.47 -51.74 29.62
CA ILE A 158 12.23 -51.17 28.28
C ILE A 158 10.98 -50.29 28.27
N LEU A 159 9.93 -50.65 29.01
CA LEU A 159 8.74 -49.79 29.15
C LEU A 159 9.13 -48.46 29.81
N THR A 160 9.79 -48.53 30.95
CA THR A 160 10.24 -47.37 31.72
C THR A 160 11.22 -46.52 30.89
N GLY A 161 12.16 -47.16 30.18
CA GLY A 161 13.10 -46.50 29.28
C GLY A 161 12.43 -45.80 28.10
N THR A 162 11.40 -46.42 27.50
CA THR A 162 10.59 -45.80 26.44
C THR A 162 9.88 -44.55 26.92
N ILE A 163 9.30 -44.57 28.13
CA ILE A 163 8.57 -43.41 28.64
C ILE A 163 9.54 -42.26 28.96
N VAL A 164 10.70 -42.56 29.59
CA VAL A 164 11.77 -41.56 29.79
C VAL A 164 12.25 -40.98 28.46
N MET A 165 12.43 -41.83 27.44
CA MET A 165 12.81 -41.38 26.10
C MET A 165 11.75 -40.43 25.51
N ILE A 166 10.46 -40.75 25.58
CA ILE A 166 9.38 -39.86 25.11
C ILE A 166 9.42 -38.53 25.87
N PHE A 167 9.57 -38.55 27.20
CA PHE A 167 9.64 -37.34 28.00
C PHE A 167 10.81 -36.44 27.60
N VAL A 168 12.03 -36.99 27.54
CA VAL A 168 13.25 -36.24 27.19
C VAL A 168 13.18 -35.70 25.77
N THR A 169 12.71 -36.51 24.81
CA THR A 169 12.62 -36.11 23.41
C THR A 169 11.56 -35.03 23.17
N CYS A 170 10.39 -35.12 23.80
CA CYS A 170 9.36 -34.07 23.72
C CYS A 170 9.83 -32.76 24.38
N PHE A 171 10.50 -32.83 25.53
CA PHE A 171 11.04 -31.65 26.19
C PHE A 171 12.14 -31.00 25.34
N MET A 172 13.12 -31.78 24.91
CA MET A 172 14.24 -31.29 24.11
C MET A 172 13.77 -30.79 22.74
N GLY A 173 12.92 -31.54 22.05
CA GLY A 173 12.39 -31.17 20.74
C GLY A 173 11.59 -29.87 20.79
N SER A 174 10.71 -29.67 21.78
CA SER A 174 9.98 -28.41 21.97
C SER A 174 10.92 -27.21 22.14
N ILE A 175 11.95 -27.34 22.99
CA ILE A 175 12.95 -26.28 23.22
C ILE A 175 13.74 -25.97 21.95
N LEU A 176 14.25 -27.01 21.27
CA LEU A 176 15.05 -26.85 20.05
C LEU A 176 14.21 -26.24 18.92
N THR A 177 12.99 -26.74 18.69
CA THR A 177 12.06 -26.17 17.70
C THR A 177 11.73 -24.72 17.99
N GLN A 178 11.47 -24.36 19.26
CA GLN A 178 11.18 -22.98 19.62
C GLN A 178 12.40 -22.07 19.45
N LYS A 179 13.59 -22.52 19.86
CA LYS A 179 14.85 -21.78 19.73
C LYS A 179 15.22 -21.55 18.27
N TYR A 180 15.25 -22.60 17.46
CA TYR A 180 15.64 -22.51 16.05
C TYR A 180 14.55 -21.90 15.17
N GLY A 181 13.27 -22.09 15.51
CA GLY A 181 12.16 -21.38 14.87
C GLY A 181 12.26 -19.88 15.07
N ARG A 182 12.55 -19.41 16.29
CA ARG A 182 12.79 -17.99 16.58
C ARG A 182 14.04 -17.45 15.86
N ASN A 183 15.11 -18.24 15.80
CA ASN A 183 16.35 -17.82 15.12
C ASN A 183 16.18 -17.76 13.60
N LEU A 184 15.40 -18.67 13.01
CA LEU A 184 15.02 -18.61 11.59
C LEU A 184 14.23 -17.34 11.30
N LEU A 185 13.28 -16.97 12.17
CA LEU A 185 12.53 -15.72 12.06
C LEU A 185 13.42 -14.47 12.16
N LYS A 186 14.48 -14.48 12.98
CA LYS A 186 15.44 -13.36 13.06
C LYS A 186 16.31 -13.24 11.82
N HIS A 187 16.87 -14.34 11.32
CA HIS A 187 17.70 -14.34 10.10
C HIS A 187 16.87 -14.08 8.83
N SER A 188 15.60 -14.49 8.85
CA SER A 188 14.67 -14.17 7.78
C SER A 188 14.12 -12.75 7.90
N LYS A 189 14.05 -12.11 9.08
CA LYS A 189 13.64 -10.69 9.21
C LYS A 189 14.52 -9.74 8.40
N ASP A 190 15.84 -9.95 8.36
CA ASP A 190 16.75 -9.12 7.55
C ASP A 190 16.51 -9.29 6.02
N ILE A 191 15.91 -10.41 5.59
CA ILE A 191 15.52 -10.68 4.19
C ILE A 191 14.02 -10.36 3.95
N LEU A 192 13.20 -10.43 5.00
CA LEU A 192 11.74 -10.29 4.97
C LEU A 192 11.28 -8.85 5.20
N ASP A 193 12.06 -7.98 5.85
CA ASP A 193 11.70 -6.57 5.99
C ASP A 193 11.76 -5.84 4.63
N LEU A 194 12.54 -6.35 3.68
CA LEU A 194 12.49 -5.92 2.28
C LEU A 194 11.27 -6.46 1.49
N SER A 195 10.54 -7.46 2.00
CA SER A 195 9.47 -8.16 1.26
C SER A 195 8.12 -8.26 1.96
N LYS A 196 8.00 -7.87 3.24
CA LYS A 196 6.72 -7.81 3.98
C LYS A 196 5.93 -6.53 3.72
N GLU A 197 6.59 -5.40 3.48
CA GLU A 197 5.89 -4.19 3.02
C GLU A 197 5.17 -4.44 1.69
N ASP A 198 5.70 -5.35 0.84
CA ASP A 198 5.13 -5.68 -0.47
C ASP A 198 3.97 -6.71 -0.42
N LYS A 199 3.59 -7.23 0.75
CA LYS A 199 2.49 -8.21 0.90
C LYS A 199 1.24 -7.71 1.64
N ILE A 200 1.32 -6.55 2.29
CA ILE A 200 0.15 -5.95 2.94
C ILE A 200 -0.70 -5.29 1.85
N ASP A 201 -1.77 -5.97 1.44
CA ASP A 201 -2.69 -5.46 0.43
C ASP A 201 -4.07 -5.19 1.03
N ARG A 202 -4.16 -4.12 1.81
CA ARG A 202 -5.37 -3.67 2.47
C ARG A 202 -6.01 -2.58 1.64
N ILE A 203 -7.17 -2.87 1.08
CA ILE A 203 -7.89 -1.93 0.22
C ILE A 203 -9.08 -1.35 0.98
N LEU A 204 -9.18 -0.04 1.05
CA LEU A 204 -10.33 0.68 1.61
C LEU A 204 -11.26 1.15 0.50
N LEU A 205 -12.54 0.84 0.62
CA LEU A 205 -13.61 1.29 -0.26
C LEU A 205 -14.62 2.11 0.54
N PRO A 206 -14.56 3.45 0.50
CA PRO A 206 -15.65 4.29 0.99
C PRO A 206 -16.88 4.12 0.08
N VAL A 207 -18.01 3.71 0.65
CA VAL A 207 -19.24 3.45 -0.11
C VAL A 207 -20.41 4.26 0.43
N LYS A 208 -21.02 5.03 -0.48
CA LYS A 208 -22.22 5.84 -0.21
C LYS A 208 -23.48 5.23 -0.82
N ASN A 209 -23.41 4.75 -2.06
CA ASN A 209 -24.57 4.30 -2.84
C ASN A 209 -24.37 2.91 -3.45
N ILE A 210 -25.46 2.14 -3.56
CA ILE A 210 -25.47 0.78 -4.14
C ILE A 210 -25.09 0.78 -5.63
N ALA A 211 -25.49 1.80 -6.39
CA ALA A 211 -25.23 1.87 -7.83
C ALA A 211 -23.72 1.80 -8.16
N ASN A 212 -22.88 2.44 -7.34
CA ASN A 212 -21.42 2.43 -7.52
C ASN A 212 -20.74 1.26 -6.81
N LEU A 213 -21.39 0.65 -5.81
CA LEU A 213 -20.82 -0.44 -5.00
C LEU A 213 -20.34 -1.60 -5.88
N ASN A 214 -21.17 -2.10 -6.80
CA ASN A 214 -20.83 -3.25 -7.64
C ASN A 214 -19.58 -3.00 -8.49
N ASN A 215 -19.48 -1.80 -9.07
CA ASN A 215 -18.34 -1.42 -9.92
C ASN A 215 -17.06 -1.25 -9.10
N LEU A 216 -17.15 -0.61 -7.93
CA LEU A 216 -16.01 -0.43 -7.03
C LEU A 216 -15.52 -1.77 -6.46
N MET A 217 -16.43 -2.65 -6.07
CA MET A 217 -16.11 -4.00 -5.59
C MET A 217 -15.45 -4.84 -6.68
N SER A 218 -15.99 -4.82 -7.90
CA SER A 218 -15.38 -5.52 -9.04
C SER A 218 -13.96 -5.06 -9.30
N LEU A 219 -13.71 -3.75 -9.24
CA LEU A 219 -12.37 -3.19 -9.35
C LEU A 219 -11.48 -3.62 -8.17
N ALA A 220 -11.99 -3.59 -6.94
CA ALA A 220 -11.25 -3.99 -5.75
C ALA A 220 -10.78 -5.45 -5.85
N PHE A 221 -11.62 -6.35 -6.34
CA PHE A 221 -11.24 -7.75 -6.56
C PHE A 221 -10.13 -7.90 -7.59
N LEU A 222 -10.11 -7.08 -8.64
CA LEU A 222 -9.05 -7.08 -9.66
C LEU A 222 -7.74 -6.46 -9.17
N LEU A 223 -7.81 -5.47 -8.27
CA LEU A 223 -6.65 -4.81 -7.67
C LEU A 223 -6.05 -5.57 -6.48
N HIS A 224 -6.81 -6.49 -5.90
CA HIS A 224 -6.41 -7.26 -4.73
C HIS A 224 -5.51 -8.44 -5.11
N LEU A 225 -4.33 -8.47 -4.52
CA LEU A 225 -3.28 -9.43 -4.77
C LEU A 225 -3.78 -10.86 -4.49
N ARG A 226 -3.67 -11.76 -5.47
CA ARG A 226 -4.14 -13.15 -5.35
C ARG A 226 -3.50 -13.93 -4.21
N THR A 227 -2.27 -13.58 -3.86
CA THR A 227 -1.50 -14.22 -2.78
C THR A 227 -1.73 -13.57 -1.42
N SER A 228 -2.46 -12.46 -1.35
CA SER A 228 -2.78 -11.81 -0.08
C SER A 228 -4.01 -12.44 0.57
N HIS A 229 -3.93 -12.61 1.88
CA HIS A 229 -5.06 -12.99 2.74
C HIS A 229 -5.62 -11.80 3.51
N GLU A 230 -5.17 -10.58 3.21
CA GLU A 230 -5.65 -9.36 3.85
C GLU A 230 -7.09 -9.05 3.40
N PRO A 231 -7.94 -8.54 4.29
CA PRO A 231 -9.33 -8.22 3.93
C PRO A 231 -9.44 -6.91 3.15
N LEU A 232 -10.53 -6.76 2.40
CA LEU A 232 -10.98 -5.45 1.92
C LEU A 232 -11.81 -4.78 3.01
N TYR A 233 -11.61 -3.49 3.21
CA TYR A 233 -12.34 -2.69 4.19
C TYR A 233 -13.40 -1.87 3.47
N LEU A 234 -14.66 -2.09 3.79
CA LEU A 234 -15.75 -1.29 3.28
C LEU A 234 -16.13 -0.25 4.31
N LEU A 235 -16.12 1.01 3.93
CA LEU A 235 -16.35 2.11 4.86
C LEU A 235 -17.62 2.85 4.48
N HIS A 236 -18.60 2.82 5.37
CA HIS A 236 -19.74 3.73 5.35
C HIS A 236 -19.52 4.84 6.37
N ILE A 237 -19.80 6.08 5.97
CA ILE A 237 -19.55 7.26 6.79
C ILE A 237 -20.86 7.98 7.00
N VAL A 238 -21.23 8.13 8.27
CA VAL A 238 -22.41 8.87 8.72
C VAL A 238 -21.95 10.24 9.19
N ILE A 239 -22.55 11.28 8.62
CA ILE A 239 -22.26 12.65 9.05
C ILE A 239 -23.10 12.92 10.30
N GLY A 240 -22.43 13.16 11.43
CA GLY A 240 -23.10 13.38 12.72
C GLY A 240 -24.10 14.56 12.66
N GLY A 241 -25.30 14.35 13.19
CA GLY A 241 -26.40 15.34 13.13
C GLY A 241 -27.78 14.71 13.33
N GLU A 242 -28.82 15.36 12.80
CA GLU A 242 -30.19 14.83 12.83
C GLU A 242 -30.30 13.61 11.89
N ASN A 243 -30.94 12.53 12.35
CA ASN A 243 -31.12 11.24 11.65
C ASN A 243 -29.87 10.35 11.53
N GLU A 244 -28.95 10.42 12.49
CA GLU A 244 -27.77 9.53 12.54
C GLU A 244 -28.16 8.04 12.53
N GLU A 245 -29.12 7.63 13.38
CA GLU A 245 -29.57 6.23 13.47
C GLU A 245 -30.09 5.68 12.15
N VAL A 246 -30.87 6.48 11.41
CA VAL A 246 -31.42 6.08 10.10
C VAL A 246 -30.30 5.89 9.08
N GLN A 247 -29.33 6.80 9.04
CA GLN A 247 -28.17 6.69 8.15
C GLN A 247 -27.27 5.50 8.51
N VAL A 248 -27.12 5.17 9.79
CA VAL A 248 -26.41 3.97 10.24
C VAL A 248 -27.10 2.71 9.71
N ILE A 249 -28.43 2.60 9.85
CA ILE A 249 -29.21 1.45 9.36
C ILE A 249 -29.12 1.33 7.83
N GLU A 250 -29.22 2.44 7.09
CA GLU A 250 -29.04 2.45 5.63
C GLU A 250 -27.63 1.99 5.24
N GLY A 251 -26.62 2.46 5.96
CA GLY A 251 -25.22 2.07 5.82
C GLY A 251 -24.99 0.58 6.05
N GLU A 252 -25.52 0.03 7.15
CA GLU A 252 -25.41 -1.39 7.47
C GLU A 252 -26.04 -2.26 6.39
N ASN A 253 -27.25 -1.92 5.92
CA ASN A 253 -27.90 -2.63 4.82
C ASN A 253 -27.07 -2.62 3.53
N LEU A 254 -26.42 -1.49 3.23
CA LEU A 254 -25.51 -1.38 2.08
C LEU A 254 -24.27 -2.26 2.27
N LEU A 255 -23.68 -2.25 3.46
CA LEU A 255 -22.49 -3.04 3.79
C LEU A 255 -22.80 -4.55 3.77
N THR A 256 -23.96 -4.98 4.25
CA THR A 256 -24.40 -6.39 4.20
C THR A 256 -24.44 -6.90 2.76
N LYS A 257 -25.01 -6.14 1.82
CA LYS A 257 -25.03 -6.51 0.40
C LYS A 257 -23.62 -6.68 -0.18
N ALA A 258 -22.72 -5.79 0.19
CA ALA A 258 -21.33 -5.86 -0.25
C ALA A 258 -20.57 -7.08 0.31
N VAL A 259 -20.84 -7.45 1.57
CA VAL A 259 -20.29 -8.66 2.21
C VAL A 259 -20.79 -9.92 1.48
N VAL A 260 -22.07 -9.99 1.11
CA VAL A 260 -22.62 -11.09 0.31
C VAL A 260 -21.91 -11.21 -1.04
N MET A 261 -21.71 -10.09 -1.74
CA MET A 261 -20.98 -10.06 -3.02
C MET A 261 -19.53 -10.55 -2.87
N ALA A 262 -18.86 -10.18 -1.78
CA ALA A 262 -17.49 -10.61 -1.53
C ALA A 262 -17.36 -12.08 -1.15
N ASN A 263 -18.30 -12.61 -0.36
CA ASN A 263 -18.35 -14.04 -0.06
C ASN A 263 -18.54 -14.89 -1.32
N ALA A 264 -19.39 -14.43 -2.26
CA ALA A 264 -19.54 -15.08 -3.57
C ALA A 264 -18.23 -15.10 -4.38
N ALA A 265 -17.40 -14.06 -4.22
CA ALA A 265 -16.07 -13.97 -4.85
C ALA A 265 -14.94 -14.61 -4.01
N GLN A 266 -15.26 -15.27 -2.89
CA GLN A 266 -14.30 -15.85 -1.93
C GLN A 266 -13.26 -14.83 -1.43
N LYS A 267 -13.66 -13.56 -1.26
CA LYS A 267 -12.82 -12.48 -0.72
C LYS A 267 -13.28 -12.11 0.68
N GLN A 268 -12.32 -11.97 1.60
CA GLN A 268 -12.61 -11.53 2.95
C GLN A 268 -12.86 -10.01 2.96
N VAL A 269 -13.94 -9.60 3.63
CA VAL A 269 -14.34 -8.20 3.73
C VAL A 269 -14.70 -7.85 5.15
N ILE A 270 -14.27 -6.67 5.59
CA ILE A 270 -14.61 -6.09 6.90
C ILE A 270 -15.46 -4.84 6.65
N PRO A 271 -16.76 -4.87 7.01
CA PRO A 271 -17.59 -3.67 6.99
C PRO A 271 -17.24 -2.76 8.17
N LEU A 272 -17.15 -1.46 7.91
CA LEU A 272 -16.84 -0.41 8.87
C LEU A 272 -17.88 0.69 8.75
N THR A 273 -18.51 1.05 9.86
CA THR A 273 -19.35 2.24 9.98
C THR A 273 -18.63 3.25 10.86
N LYS A 274 -18.47 4.49 10.37
CA LYS A 274 -17.84 5.59 11.12
C LYS A 274 -18.77 6.79 11.15
N ILE A 275 -18.97 7.34 12.35
CA ILE A 275 -19.65 8.61 12.56
C ILE A 275 -18.58 9.69 12.71
N ASP A 276 -18.63 10.72 11.87
CA ASP A 276 -17.71 11.85 11.93
C ASP A 276 -18.40 13.12 11.41
N LEU A 277 -17.84 14.29 11.71
CA LEU A 277 -18.35 15.56 11.19
C LEU A 277 -17.84 15.82 9.76
N ASN A 278 -16.75 15.16 9.35
CA ASN A 278 -16.14 15.33 8.04
C ASN A 278 -15.77 13.98 7.40
N VAL A 279 -16.25 13.76 6.18
CA VAL A 279 -16.05 12.53 5.40
C VAL A 279 -14.56 12.23 5.14
N SER A 280 -13.78 13.23 4.73
CA SER A 280 -12.32 13.08 4.50
C SER A 280 -11.61 12.66 5.77
N SER A 281 -11.95 13.26 6.90
CA SER A 281 -11.33 12.96 8.19
C SER A 281 -11.65 11.53 8.63
N ALA A 282 -12.89 11.08 8.44
CA ALA A 282 -13.28 9.69 8.70
C ALA A 282 -12.49 8.70 7.83
N ILE A 283 -12.33 8.99 6.53
CA ILE A 283 -11.53 8.16 5.62
C ILE A 283 -10.06 8.13 6.06
N LEU A 284 -9.45 9.27 6.38
CA LEU A 284 -8.05 9.35 6.83
C LEU A 284 -7.81 8.59 8.15
N LYS A 285 -8.74 8.70 9.10
CA LYS A 285 -8.71 7.91 10.34
C LYS A 285 -8.78 6.41 10.03
N ALA A 286 -9.72 5.98 9.19
CA ALA A 286 -9.83 4.58 8.79
C ALA A 286 -8.57 4.07 8.06
N VAL A 287 -7.96 4.90 7.20
CA VAL A 287 -6.70 4.59 6.52
C VAL A 287 -5.58 4.31 7.52
N SER A 288 -5.45 5.17 8.54
CA SER A 288 -4.44 5.02 9.59
C SER A 288 -4.72 3.83 10.51
N GLU A 289 -5.95 3.74 11.04
CA GLU A 289 -6.38 2.70 11.98
C GLU A 289 -6.25 1.28 11.39
N GLN A 290 -6.64 1.11 10.13
CA GLN A 290 -6.64 -0.19 9.45
C GLN A 290 -5.35 -0.47 8.66
N ARG A 291 -4.41 0.48 8.62
CA ARG A 291 -3.15 0.40 7.86
C ARG A 291 -3.40 0.11 6.38
N ILE A 292 -4.31 0.87 5.78
CA ILE A 292 -4.71 0.73 4.39
C ILE A 292 -3.54 1.08 3.46
N THR A 293 -3.36 0.32 2.39
CA THR A 293 -2.33 0.55 1.37
C THR A 293 -2.91 1.07 0.05
N LYS A 294 -4.17 0.74 -0.26
CA LYS A 294 -4.89 1.25 -1.44
C LYS A 294 -6.27 1.80 -1.05
N ILE A 295 -6.65 2.93 -1.63
CA ILE A 295 -7.97 3.53 -1.45
C ILE A 295 -8.66 3.55 -2.80
N ILE A 296 -9.88 3.02 -2.89
CA ILE A 296 -10.69 3.10 -4.10
C ILE A 296 -11.90 3.98 -3.79
N LEU A 297 -11.98 5.14 -4.44
CA LEU A 297 -13.02 6.12 -4.20
C LEU A 297 -13.75 6.45 -5.49
N GLY A 298 -15.06 6.18 -5.52
CA GLY A 298 -15.86 6.36 -6.73
C GLY A 298 -15.90 7.82 -7.20
N TRP A 299 -15.88 8.01 -8.52
CA TRP A 299 -16.00 9.34 -9.10
C TRP A 299 -17.35 9.98 -8.76
N ASN A 300 -17.34 11.04 -7.96
CA ASN A 300 -18.55 11.77 -7.57
C ASN A 300 -18.83 12.92 -8.55
N GLU A 301 -20.09 13.11 -8.94
CA GLU A 301 -20.49 14.18 -9.86
C GLU A 301 -20.97 15.40 -9.08
N PRO A 302 -20.31 16.58 -9.17
CA PRO A 302 -20.84 17.76 -8.54
C PRO A 302 -22.13 18.19 -9.26
N LYS A 303 -23.15 18.57 -8.50
CA LYS A 303 -24.42 19.10 -9.03
C LYS A 303 -24.29 20.51 -9.62
N ASN A 304 -23.20 21.25 -9.33
CA ASN A 304 -22.96 22.60 -9.80
C ASN A 304 -21.66 22.70 -10.63
N PHE A 305 -21.77 23.31 -11.81
CA PHE A 305 -20.73 23.49 -12.82
C PHE A 305 -19.73 24.60 -12.42
N THR A 306 -18.72 24.29 -11.61
CA THR A 306 -17.51 25.13 -11.48
C THR A 306 -16.27 24.29 -11.74
N TYR A 307 -15.33 24.86 -12.49
CA TYR A 307 -14.18 24.20 -13.15
C TYR A 307 -13.07 23.68 -12.21
N THR A 308 -13.33 23.50 -10.91
CA THR A 308 -12.39 22.90 -9.97
C THR A 308 -12.70 21.42 -9.84
N PHE A 309 -12.06 20.62 -10.70
CA PHE A 309 -12.21 19.17 -10.70
C PHE A 309 -11.49 18.54 -9.50
N PHE A 310 -11.94 18.76 -8.27
CA PHE A 310 -11.79 17.87 -7.12
C PHE A 310 -12.90 18.21 -6.13
N ASP A 311 -13.70 17.21 -5.75
CA ASP A 311 -14.54 17.29 -4.55
C ASP A 311 -13.64 17.76 -3.38
N THR A 312 -14.15 18.62 -2.50
CA THR A 312 -13.43 19.02 -1.27
C THR A 312 -12.88 17.80 -0.51
N ILE A 313 -13.60 16.68 -0.60
CA ILE A 313 -13.20 15.41 -0.01
C ILE A 313 -11.94 14.84 -0.68
N MET A 314 -11.93 14.83 -2.01
CA MET A 314 -10.83 14.27 -2.79
C MET A 314 -9.57 15.12 -2.72
N GLU A 315 -9.70 16.44 -2.79
CA GLU A 315 -8.54 17.32 -2.67
C GLU A 315 -7.87 17.16 -1.29
N GLN A 316 -8.68 17.09 -0.23
CA GLN A 316 -8.18 16.86 1.12
C GLN A 316 -7.52 15.49 1.27
N LEU A 317 -8.12 14.43 0.71
CA LEU A 317 -7.53 13.09 0.73
C LEU A 317 -6.22 13.01 -0.05
N VAL A 318 -6.17 13.53 -1.27
CA VAL A 318 -4.95 13.52 -2.09
C VAL A 318 -3.83 14.32 -1.43
N LYS A 319 -4.16 15.43 -0.76
CA LYS A 319 -3.18 16.27 -0.04
C LYS A 319 -2.66 15.63 1.24
N SER A 320 -3.50 14.92 1.99
CA SER A 320 -3.19 14.43 3.34
C SER A 320 -2.93 12.92 3.43
N CYS A 321 -3.06 12.18 2.33
CA CYS A 321 -2.83 10.74 2.27
C CYS A 321 -1.72 10.37 1.30
N ASN A 322 -0.82 9.51 1.75
CA ASN A 322 0.35 9.07 0.98
C ASN A 322 0.15 7.71 0.31
N GLN A 323 -0.96 7.04 0.62
CA GLN A 323 -1.34 5.75 0.04
C GLN A 323 -1.75 5.87 -1.42
N MET A 324 -1.82 4.74 -2.12
CA MET A 324 -2.25 4.72 -3.52
C MET A 324 -3.76 4.97 -3.60
N ILE A 325 -4.20 5.97 -4.36
CA ILE A 325 -5.63 6.33 -4.47
C ILE A 325 -6.10 6.08 -5.90
N PHE A 326 -7.15 5.28 -6.06
CA PHE A 326 -7.81 4.99 -7.31
C PHE A 326 -9.15 5.71 -7.36
N ILE A 327 -9.37 6.44 -8.45
CA ILE A 327 -10.62 7.16 -8.70
C ILE A 327 -11.20 6.64 -10.02
N PRO A 328 -11.99 5.57 -9.97
CA PRO A 328 -12.57 4.98 -11.17
C PRO A 328 -13.90 5.64 -11.53
N ARG A 329 -14.11 5.80 -12.83
CA ARG A 329 -15.40 6.01 -13.47
C ARG A 329 -15.65 4.81 -14.38
N ILE A 330 -16.44 3.87 -13.89
CA ILE A 330 -16.74 2.61 -14.58
C ILE A 330 -18.15 2.75 -15.14
N VAL A 331 -18.24 2.86 -16.46
CA VAL A 331 -19.49 2.96 -17.23
C VAL A 331 -19.80 1.65 -17.96
N GLN A 332 -18.78 0.82 -18.20
CA GLN A 332 -18.88 -0.50 -18.80
C GLN A 332 -18.20 -1.56 -17.92
N PRO A 333 -18.62 -2.84 -17.98
CA PRO A 333 -17.95 -3.92 -17.27
C PRO A 333 -16.44 -3.99 -17.57
N LEU A 334 -15.60 -4.11 -16.54
CA LEU A 334 -14.14 -4.08 -16.73
C LEU A 334 -13.63 -5.31 -17.51
N ASN A 335 -14.32 -6.45 -17.44
CA ASN A 335 -13.93 -7.71 -18.06
C ASN A 335 -13.93 -7.71 -19.61
N ILE A 336 -14.62 -6.76 -20.26
CA ILE A 336 -14.62 -6.63 -21.73
C ILE A 336 -13.54 -5.68 -22.26
N THR A 337 -12.71 -5.13 -21.36
CA THR A 337 -11.67 -4.14 -21.71
C THR A 337 -10.60 -4.78 -22.60
N LYS A 338 -10.40 -4.25 -23.81
CA LYS A 338 -9.40 -4.79 -24.77
C LYS A 338 -8.05 -4.11 -24.66
N LYS A 339 -8.02 -2.78 -24.55
CA LYS A 339 -6.80 -1.99 -24.36
C LYS A 339 -6.92 -1.04 -23.17
N ILE A 340 -5.79 -0.83 -22.50
CA ILE A 340 -5.65 0.18 -21.45
C ILE A 340 -4.63 1.22 -21.92
N PHE A 341 -5.10 2.44 -22.15
CA PHE A 341 -4.23 3.59 -22.46
C PHE A 341 -3.76 4.24 -21.16
N LEU A 342 -2.51 3.97 -20.77
CA LEU A 342 -1.90 4.48 -19.55
C LEU A 342 -1.11 5.76 -19.83
N ILE A 343 -1.64 6.90 -19.38
CA ILE A 343 -0.99 8.21 -19.48
C ILE A 343 0.01 8.37 -18.33
N LEU A 344 1.29 8.53 -18.66
CA LEU A 344 2.38 8.76 -17.72
C LEU A 344 2.91 10.19 -17.86
N PRO A 345 2.79 11.03 -16.80
CA PRO A 345 3.43 12.34 -16.77
C PRO A 345 4.96 12.22 -16.89
N PRO A 346 5.63 13.25 -17.44
CA PRO A 346 7.08 13.31 -17.45
C PRO A 346 7.64 13.35 -16.03
N LEU A 347 8.81 12.73 -15.83
CA LEU A 347 9.52 12.62 -14.54
C LEU A 347 8.78 11.77 -13.48
N ILE A 348 7.70 11.06 -13.82
CA ILE A 348 6.97 10.22 -12.86
C ILE A 348 7.84 9.11 -12.26
N ASN A 349 8.81 8.63 -13.02
CA ASN A 349 9.79 7.62 -12.60
C ASN A 349 10.79 8.13 -11.55
N ARG A 350 10.95 9.46 -11.42
CA ARG A 350 11.80 10.07 -10.40
C ARG A 350 11.10 10.15 -9.04
N GLN A 351 9.81 9.81 -8.98
CA GLN A 351 9.08 9.74 -7.72
C GLN A 351 9.45 8.49 -6.95
N GLN A 352 9.73 8.67 -5.66
CA GLN A 352 9.94 7.53 -4.79
C GLN A 352 8.67 6.69 -4.68
N GLY A 353 8.85 5.37 -4.66
CA GLY A 353 7.74 4.42 -4.72
C GLY A 353 7.24 4.13 -6.14
N PHE A 354 7.75 4.77 -7.20
CA PHE A 354 7.30 4.49 -8.58
C PHE A 354 7.36 2.99 -8.93
N ARG A 355 8.46 2.32 -8.60
CA ARG A 355 8.61 0.86 -8.80
C ARG A 355 7.49 0.08 -8.07
N LYS A 356 7.28 0.35 -6.77
CA LYS A 356 6.19 -0.26 -5.97
C LYS A 356 4.80 0.01 -6.58
N ASN A 357 4.58 1.20 -7.15
CA ASN A 357 3.33 1.53 -7.84
C ASN A 357 3.11 0.69 -9.10
N ILE A 358 4.13 0.50 -9.93
CA ILE A 358 4.02 -0.36 -11.12
C ILE A 358 3.75 -1.82 -10.73
N PHE A 359 4.45 -2.33 -9.70
CA PHE A 359 4.17 -3.67 -9.16
C PHE A 359 2.74 -3.78 -8.62
N SER A 360 2.22 -2.74 -7.97
CA SER A 360 0.83 -2.72 -7.47
C SER A 360 -0.21 -2.74 -8.59
N LEU A 361 0.11 -2.19 -9.77
CA LEU A 361 -0.77 -2.22 -10.95
C LEU A 361 -0.67 -3.51 -11.77
N LYS A 362 0.39 -4.29 -11.56
CA LYS A 362 0.64 -5.54 -12.29
C LYS A 362 -0.55 -6.49 -12.23
N GLU A 363 -1.08 -6.75 -11.04
CA GLU A 363 -2.21 -7.69 -10.85
C GLU A 363 -3.47 -7.24 -11.57
N PHE A 364 -3.74 -5.93 -11.55
CA PHE A 364 -4.87 -5.34 -12.28
C PHE A 364 -4.72 -5.54 -13.79
N PHE A 365 -3.54 -5.26 -14.33
CA PHE A 365 -3.26 -5.46 -15.75
C PHE A 365 -3.33 -6.94 -16.16
N MET A 366 -2.75 -7.83 -15.36
CA MET A 366 -2.77 -9.27 -15.63
C MET A 366 -4.18 -9.85 -15.54
N SER A 367 -5.00 -9.38 -14.61
CA SER A 367 -6.36 -9.88 -14.42
C SER A 367 -7.31 -9.49 -15.55
N LEU A 368 -7.03 -8.39 -16.27
CA LEU A 368 -7.85 -7.93 -17.39
C LEU A 368 -7.46 -8.54 -18.74
N SER A 369 -6.28 -9.18 -18.87
CA SER A 369 -5.75 -9.68 -20.15
C SER A 369 -5.75 -8.63 -21.28
N ALA A 370 -5.78 -7.34 -20.94
CA ALA A 370 -5.87 -6.23 -21.88
C ALA A 370 -4.47 -5.84 -22.38
N LYS A 371 -4.37 -5.38 -23.63
CA LYS A 371 -3.12 -4.80 -24.14
C LYS A 371 -2.88 -3.44 -23.50
N ILE A 372 -1.69 -3.21 -22.99
CA ILE A 372 -1.34 -1.96 -22.32
C ILE A 372 -0.61 -1.06 -23.30
N VAL A 373 -1.11 0.16 -23.47
CA VAL A 373 -0.51 1.19 -24.32
C VAL A 373 -0.10 2.35 -23.43
N ILE A 374 1.21 2.56 -23.27
CA ILE A 374 1.75 3.66 -22.48
C ILE A 374 1.89 4.90 -23.35
N ILE A 375 1.30 5.99 -22.89
CA ILE A 375 1.40 7.31 -23.51
C ILE A 375 2.29 8.20 -22.65
N SER A 376 3.44 8.59 -23.20
CA SER A 376 4.44 9.40 -22.47
C SER A 376 5.32 10.21 -23.42
N GLU A 377 6.11 11.12 -22.87
CA GLU A 377 7.21 11.76 -23.60
C GLU A 377 8.33 10.74 -23.86
N GLU A 378 9.04 10.86 -24.98
CA GLU A 378 10.06 9.91 -25.42
C GLU A 378 11.12 9.61 -24.34
N LYS A 379 11.63 10.65 -23.66
CA LYS A 379 12.59 10.49 -22.56
C LYS A 379 12.03 9.65 -21.41
N THR A 380 10.76 9.87 -21.05
CA THR A 380 10.10 9.14 -19.97
C THR A 380 9.84 7.69 -20.39
N ALA A 381 9.44 7.46 -21.65
CA ALA A 381 9.24 6.13 -22.21
C ALA A 381 10.49 5.26 -22.12
N ILE A 382 11.67 5.83 -22.39
CA ILE A 382 12.96 5.12 -22.29
C ILE A 382 13.25 4.74 -20.83
N GLU A 383 13.11 5.68 -19.90
CA GLU A 383 13.45 5.46 -18.49
C GLU A 383 12.49 4.48 -17.77
N VAL A 384 11.20 4.45 -18.13
CA VAL A 384 10.21 3.56 -17.49
C VAL A 384 10.20 2.15 -18.08
N ARG A 385 10.75 1.95 -19.29
CA ARG A 385 10.67 0.66 -19.99
C ARG A 385 11.21 -0.51 -19.18
N GLU A 386 12.38 -0.35 -18.56
CA GLU A 386 12.97 -1.39 -17.71
C GLU A 386 12.10 -1.71 -16.48
N HIS A 387 11.47 -0.71 -15.87
CA HIS A 387 10.60 -0.90 -14.71
C HIS A 387 9.35 -1.75 -15.04
N PHE A 388 8.74 -1.56 -16.22
CA PHE A 388 7.63 -2.40 -16.66
C PHE A 388 8.09 -3.82 -17.01
N LYS A 389 9.26 -3.95 -17.61
CA LYS A 389 9.86 -5.25 -17.95
C LYS A 389 10.19 -6.06 -16.68
N GLU A 390 10.76 -5.44 -15.65
CA GLU A 390 10.98 -6.05 -14.34
C GLU A 390 9.68 -6.54 -13.68
N ALA A 391 8.59 -5.77 -13.85
CA ALA A 391 7.28 -6.17 -13.37
C ALA A 391 6.66 -7.33 -14.19
N GLY A 392 7.26 -7.72 -15.33
CA GLY A 392 6.73 -8.74 -16.23
C GLY A 392 5.56 -8.23 -17.08
N ILE A 393 5.54 -6.92 -17.35
CA ILE A 393 4.52 -6.25 -18.15
C ILE A 393 5.15 -5.85 -19.49
N SER A 394 4.51 -6.17 -20.61
CA SER A 394 4.98 -5.85 -21.96
C SER A 394 4.09 -4.80 -22.64
N PRO A 395 4.25 -3.50 -22.34
CA PRO A 395 3.44 -2.44 -22.91
C PRO A 395 3.92 -1.98 -24.30
N GLU A 396 2.99 -1.52 -25.13
CA GLU A 396 3.27 -0.74 -26.34
C GLU A 396 3.50 0.73 -25.95
N PHE A 397 4.51 1.39 -26.51
CA PHE A 397 4.80 2.80 -26.19
C PHE A 397 4.38 3.74 -27.32
N VAL A 398 3.64 4.78 -26.97
CA VAL A 398 3.22 5.86 -27.88
C VAL A 398 3.81 7.18 -27.39
N ASN A 399 4.75 7.72 -28.16
CA ASN A 399 5.43 8.97 -27.83
C ASN A 399 4.52 10.18 -28.13
N VAL A 400 4.51 11.15 -27.22
CA VAL A 400 3.78 12.41 -27.35
C VAL A 400 4.74 13.59 -27.22
N TYR A 401 4.61 14.55 -28.14
CA TYR A 401 5.39 15.79 -28.15
C TYR A 401 4.63 16.99 -27.56
N SER A 402 3.30 16.91 -27.51
CA SER A 402 2.45 17.97 -26.95
C SER A 402 1.23 17.38 -26.24
N TRP A 403 1.11 17.70 -24.95
CA TRP A 403 0.00 17.28 -24.11
C TRP A 403 -1.30 18.04 -24.39
N LYS A 404 -1.26 19.20 -25.06
CA LYS A 404 -2.46 19.99 -25.38
C LYS A 404 -3.41 19.28 -26.34
N LYS A 405 -2.89 18.44 -27.25
CA LYS A 405 -3.65 17.73 -28.29
C LYS A 405 -3.89 16.25 -27.96
N ILE A 406 -3.66 15.84 -26.71
CA ILE A 406 -3.74 14.42 -26.35
C ILE A 406 -5.16 13.87 -26.51
N SER A 407 -6.18 14.64 -26.15
CA SER A 407 -7.58 14.20 -26.27
C SER A 407 -7.99 13.97 -27.72
N ASP A 408 -7.51 14.79 -28.66
CA ASP A 408 -7.78 14.61 -30.09
C ASP A 408 -7.13 13.34 -30.64
N ARG A 409 -5.86 13.12 -30.27
CA ARG A 409 -5.15 11.90 -30.68
C ARG A 409 -5.75 10.64 -30.06
N LEU A 410 -6.22 10.73 -28.80
CA LEU A 410 -6.92 9.61 -28.16
C LEU A 410 -8.24 9.32 -28.88
N ARG A 411 -8.99 10.32 -29.36
CA ARG A 411 -10.24 10.12 -30.10
C ARG A 411 -10.05 9.32 -31.39
N GLU A 412 -8.90 9.41 -32.04
CA GLU A 412 -8.59 8.65 -33.25
C GLU A 412 -8.29 7.17 -32.98
N VAL A 413 -7.85 6.83 -31.77
CA VAL A 413 -7.25 5.51 -31.46
C VAL A 413 -8.07 4.70 -30.44
N VAL A 414 -8.73 5.38 -29.50
CA VAL A 414 -9.55 4.76 -28.43
C VAL A 414 -10.86 4.24 -29.03
N LYS A 415 -11.17 2.98 -28.77
CA LYS A 415 -12.44 2.36 -29.16
C LYS A 415 -13.39 2.26 -27.96
N GLU A 416 -14.64 1.90 -28.20
CA GLU A 416 -15.70 1.79 -27.19
C GLU A 416 -15.31 0.91 -25.98
N ASN A 417 -14.69 -0.26 -26.22
CA ASN A 417 -14.30 -1.21 -25.17
C ASN A 417 -12.89 -0.97 -24.61
N ASP A 418 -12.29 0.20 -24.87
CA ASP A 418 -10.98 0.54 -24.33
C ASP A 418 -11.13 1.39 -23.07
N MET A 419 -10.12 1.31 -22.20
CA MET A 419 -10.07 2.04 -20.94
C MET A 419 -8.94 3.06 -20.97
N ILE A 420 -9.17 4.25 -20.40
CA ILE A 420 -8.13 5.26 -20.23
C ILE A 420 -7.77 5.35 -18.75
N MET A 421 -6.47 5.25 -18.47
CA MET A 421 -5.91 5.31 -17.13
C MET A 421 -4.86 6.40 -17.07
N GLN A 422 -4.87 7.24 -16.03
CA GLN A 422 -3.92 8.34 -15.88
C GLN A 422 -3.23 8.26 -14.51
N LEU A 423 -1.90 8.24 -14.51
CA LEU A 423 -1.16 8.52 -13.27
C LEU A 423 -1.10 10.03 -13.06
N VAL A 424 -1.45 10.48 -11.86
CA VAL A 424 -1.42 11.90 -11.48
C VAL A 424 -0.51 12.07 -10.28
N SER A 425 0.48 12.94 -10.43
CA SER A 425 1.36 13.32 -9.34
C SER A 425 0.63 14.26 -8.37
N ARG A 426 0.91 14.17 -7.07
CA ARG A 426 0.42 15.17 -6.10
C ARG A 426 1.14 16.51 -6.27
N LYS A 427 0.44 17.61 -5.91
CA LYS A 427 0.99 18.97 -5.87
C LYS A 427 2.32 18.99 -5.08
N GLY A 428 3.34 19.66 -5.61
CA GLY A 428 4.66 19.76 -4.97
C GLY A 428 5.63 18.61 -5.25
N LYS A 429 5.23 17.55 -5.97
CA LYS A 429 6.13 16.46 -6.35
C LYS A 429 6.70 16.64 -7.77
N PRO A 430 7.85 16.01 -8.13
CA PRO A 430 8.60 16.33 -9.35
C PRO A 430 7.84 16.19 -10.69
N ALA A 431 6.87 15.29 -10.75
CA ALA A 431 6.08 15.02 -11.96
C ALA A 431 4.76 15.81 -12.01
N TRP A 432 4.52 16.69 -11.03
CA TRP A 432 3.30 17.50 -10.97
C TRP A 432 3.31 18.60 -12.04
N ARG A 433 2.22 18.71 -12.80
CA ARG A 433 1.95 19.83 -13.70
C ARG A 433 0.45 20.10 -13.76
N SER A 434 0.07 21.37 -13.87
CA SER A 434 -1.33 21.81 -13.94
C SER A 434 -2.16 21.16 -15.06
N ILE A 435 -1.53 20.82 -16.19
CA ILE A 435 -2.19 20.14 -17.30
C ILE A 435 -2.68 18.75 -16.92
N PHE A 436 -1.94 17.98 -16.12
CA PHE A 436 -2.33 16.64 -15.70
C PHE A 436 -3.38 16.65 -14.59
N ASP A 437 -3.41 17.71 -13.77
CA ASP A 437 -4.47 17.90 -12.78
C ASP A 437 -5.84 18.16 -13.43
N ARG A 438 -5.87 18.89 -14.56
CA ARG A 438 -7.11 19.24 -15.29
C ARG A 438 -7.53 18.17 -16.32
N MET A 439 -6.59 17.35 -16.76
CA MET A 439 -6.81 16.33 -17.81
C MET A 439 -7.92 15.31 -17.49
N PRO A 440 -8.10 14.80 -16.25
CA PRO A 440 -9.18 13.87 -15.93
C PRO A 440 -10.58 14.38 -16.33
N TYR A 441 -10.83 15.67 -16.11
CA TYR A 441 -12.10 16.30 -16.50
C TYR A 441 -12.25 16.38 -18.01
N GLN A 442 -11.18 16.75 -18.73
CA GLN A 442 -11.17 16.77 -20.19
C GLN A 442 -11.40 15.37 -20.78
N LEU A 443 -10.80 14.34 -20.18
CA LEU A 443 -11.01 12.95 -20.58
C LEU A 443 -12.45 12.52 -20.32
N LYS A 444 -13.03 12.89 -19.17
CA LYS A 444 -14.47 12.64 -18.88
C LYS A 444 -15.38 13.25 -19.95
N GLN A 445 -15.15 14.50 -20.32
CA GLN A 445 -15.99 15.18 -21.32
C GLN A 445 -15.84 14.60 -22.72
N ASN A 446 -14.62 14.21 -23.10
CA ASN A 446 -14.33 13.73 -24.45
C ASN A 446 -14.63 12.23 -24.63
N PHE A 447 -14.66 11.44 -23.55
CA PHE A 447 -14.87 9.99 -23.55
C PHE A 447 -15.97 9.60 -22.55
N PRO A 448 -17.25 9.98 -22.81
CA PRO A 448 -18.35 9.71 -21.89
C PRO A 448 -18.63 8.21 -21.74
N ASP A 449 -18.43 7.40 -22.78
CA ASP A 449 -18.82 5.99 -22.79
C ASP A 449 -17.67 5.03 -22.44
N ASN A 450 -16.46 5.55 -22.25
CA ASN A 450 -15.29 4.75 -21.87
C ASN A 450 -15.07 4.72 -20.36
N ASN A 451 -14.51 3.61 -19.88
CA ASN A 451 -14.00 3.50 -18.53
C ASN A 451 -12.79 4.42 -18.34
N LEU A 452 -12.80 5.22 -17.27
CA LEU A 452 -11.71 6.12 -16.90
C LEU A 452 -11.21 5.77 -15.50
N MET A 453 -9.91 5.89 -15.27
CA MET A 453 -9.33 5.73 -13.94
C MET A 453 -8.17 6.69 -13.71
N VAL A 454 -8.30 7.50 -12.65
CA VAL A 454 -7.21 8.34 -12.17
C VAL A 454 -6.54 7.64 -11.00
N VAL A 455 -5.21 7.61 -11.01
CA VAL A 455 -4.43 6.96 -9.97
C VAL A 455 -3.40 7.94 -9.40
N TYR A 456 -3.49 8.16 -8.09
CA TYR A 456 -2.46 8.84 -7.34
C TYR A 456 -1.48 7.80 -6.77
N PRO A 457 -0.20 7.82 -7.19
CA PRO A 457 0.78 6.83 -6.78
C PRO A 457 1.14 6.94 -5.29
N TYR A 458 1.45 5.83 -4.63
CA TYR A 458 2.04 5.84 -3.28
C TYR A 458 3.38 6.60 -3.24
N PHE A 459 3.66 7.27 -2.12
CA PHE A 459 4.99 7.81 -1.79
C PHE A 459 5.31 7.65 -0.29
N SER A 460 6.59 7.46 0.07
CA SER A 460 7.02 7.29 1.47
C SER A 460 7.21 8.64 2.19
N VAL A 461 7.07 8.65 3.52
CA VAL A 461 7.18 9.83 4.42
C VAL A 461 8.54 9.95 5.09
N ASP A 462 9.38 8.91 5.05
CA ASP A 462 10.71 8.92 5.70
C ASP A 462 11.65 10.05 5.21
N ASP A 463 11.21 10.84 4.22
CA ASP A 463 11.95 11.95 3.63
C ASP A 463 11.46 13.35 4.03
N VAL A 464 10.80 13.52 5.18
CA VAL A 464 10.79 14.87 5.79
C VAL A 464 12.23 15.26 6.23
N GLU A 465 13.12 14.28 6.46
CA GLU A 465 14.55 14.54 6.74
C GLU A 465 15.35 14.87 5.47
N PHE A 466 15.10 14.19 4.34
CA PHE A 466 15.72 14.55 3.06
C PHE A 466 15.24 15.92 2.55
N GLU A 467 13.97 16.29 2.82
CA GLU A 467 13.48 17.65 2.61
C GLU A 467 14.18 18.65 3.55
N LYS A 468 14.36 18.36 4.85
CA LYS A 468 15.11 19.26 5.76
C LYS A 468 16.57 19.48 5.35
N GLU A 469 17.27 18.47 4.85
CA GLU A 469 18.67 18.59 4.38
C GLU A 469 18.79 19.32 3.03
N TYR A 470 17.81 19.17 2.13
CA TYR A 470 17.77 19.94 0.87
C TYR A 470 17.29 21.39 1.06
N PHE A 471 16.37 21.65 2.00
CA PHE A 471 15.87 22.99 2.31
C PHE A 471 16.78 23.82 3.22
N THR A 472 17.85 23.22 3.78
CA THR A 472 18.87 23.93 4.58
C THR A 472 19.96 24.57 3.73
N GLN A 473 20.02 24.30 2.41
CA GLN A 473 20.90 25.05 1.52
C GLN A 473 20.28 26.42 1.18
N GLN A 474 20.91 27.47 1.72
CA GLN A 474 20.50 28.86 1.56
C GLN A 474 20.42 29.26 0.07
N PRO A 475 19.38 30.00 -0.35
CA PRO A 475 19.33 30.54 -1.71
C PRO A 475 20.41 31.62 -1.87
N THR A 476 21.46 31.29 -2.61
CA THR A 476 22.52 32.23 -3.04
C THR A 476 22.00 33.33 -3.96
N LEU A 477 20.86 33.10 -4.64
CA LEU A 477 20.24 34.02 -5.59
C LEU A 477 19.89 35.39 -5.00
N LEU A 478 19.45 35.48 -3.73
CA LEU A 478 19.02 36.75 -3.12
C LEU A 478 20.16 37.77 -3.01
N ARG A 479 21.39 37.29 -2.81
CA ARG A 479 22.58 38.15 -2.63
C ARG A 479 23.16 38.66 -3.93
N THR A 480 22.79 38.07 -5.06
CA THR A 480 23.29 38.44 -6.39
C THR A 480 22.37 39.42 -7.11
N ILE A 481 21.21 39.75 -6.53
CA ILE A 481 20.23 40.65 -7.14
C ILE A 481 20.56 42.10 -6.76
N PRO A 482 20.70 43.01 -7.74
CA PRO A 482 20.95 44.42 -7.46
C PRO A 482 19.81 45.08 -6.68
N GLU A 483 20.12 45.97 -5.74
CA GLU A 483 19.14 46.76 -4.98
C GLU A 483 18.14 47.48 -5.90
N LYS A 484 18.62 48.04 -7.01
CA LYS A 484 17.79 48.74 -8.02
C LYS A 484 16.67 47.89 -8.63
N ASN A 485 16.69 46.57 -8.44
CA ASN A 485 15.68 45.64 -8.93
C ASN A 485 14.54 45.37 -7.93
N PHE A 486 14.59 45.96 -6.74
CA PHE A 486 13.53 45.88 -5.74
C PHE A 486 12.71 47.17 -5.71
N PHE A 487 11.39 47.04 -5.87
CA PHE A 487 10.43 48.14 -5.87
C PHE A 487 9.47 47.98 -4.69
N PHE A 488 9.80 48.60 -3.56
CA PHE A 488 8.95 48.60 -2.37
C PHE A 488 7.89 49.70 -2.41
N ASN A 489 6.81 49.52 -1.63
CA ASN A 489 5.79 50.53 -1.34
C ASN A 489 5.14 51.19 -2.59
N LEU A 490 4.84 50.38 -3.61
CA LEU A 490 4.12 50.86 -4.78
C LEU A 490 2.67 51.19 -4.42
N LYS A 491 2.27 52.46 -4.56
CA LYS A 491 0.89 52.93 -4.31
C LYS A 491 -0.11 52.53 -5.40
N ASP A 492 0.39 52.28 -6.61
CA ASP A 492 -0.43 51.93 -7.76
C ASP A 492 -0.63 50.41 -7.84
N ASN A 493 -1.88 50.00 -8.03
CA ASN A 493 -2.29 48.60 -8.10
C ASN A 493 -2.23 48.03 -9.52
N HIS A 494 -1.90 48.82 -10.55
CA HIS A 494 -1.78 48.33 -11.92
C HIS A 494 -0.34 47.88 -12.26
N PRO A 495 -0.13 46.60 -12.66
CA PRO A 495 1.18 46.07 -13.04
C PRO A 495 1.89 46.83 -14.18
N HIS A 496 1.14 47.50 -15.06
CA HIS A 496 1.68 48.29 -16.16
C HIS A 496 2.74 49.30 -15.74
N LYS A 497 2.55 49.99 -14.60
CA LYS A 497 3.53 50.97 -14.11
C LYS A 497 4.80 50.31 -13.58
N VAL A 498 4.69 49.09 -13.05
CA VAL A 498 5.84 48.29 -12.63
C VAL A 498 6.73 47.97 -13.83
N PHE A 499 6.14 47.48 -14.93
CA PHE A 499 6.92 47.14 -16.12
C PHE A 499 7.53 48.38 -16.79
N LYS A 500 6.82 49.51 -16.81
CA LYS A 500 7.40 50.79 -17.27
C LYS A 500 8.63 51.17 -16.45
N LYS A 501 8.58 51.02 -15.12
CA LYS A 501 9.74 51.26 -14.24
C LYS A 501 10.90 50.31 -14.53
N ILE A 502 10.65 49.00 -14.63
CA ILE A 502 11.66 47.98 -14.94
C ILE A 502 12.40 48.32 -16.24
N VAL A 503 11.65 48.69 -17.27
CA VAL A 503 12.20 49.05 -18.58
C VAL A 503 12.99 50.36 -18.55
N SER A 504 12.50 51.38 -17.83
CA SER A 504 13.18 52.68 -17.73
C SER A 504 14.53 52.64 -17.01
N ILE A 505 14.68 51.74 -16.02
CA ILE A 505 15.87 51.68 -15.15
C ILE A 505 17.04 50.95 -15.82
N ASN A 506 16.76 49.95 -16.65
CA ASN A 506 17.81 49.10 -17.23
C ASN A 506 18.22 49.49 -18.66
N ARG A 507 17.62 50.54 -19.26
CA ARG A 507 17.97 51.11 -20.57
C ARG A 507 18.24 50.04 -21.64
N TYR A 508 17.28 49.15 -21.87
CA TYR A 508 17.39 48.12 -22.90
C TYR A 508 17.42 48.72 -24.31
N LEU A 509 18.15 48.09 -25.22
CA LEU A 509 18.24 48.46 -26.65
C LEU A 509 16.85 48.64 -27.30
N ASN A 510 15.92 47.72 -27.01
CA ASN A 510 14.51 47.81 -27.45
C ASN A 510 13.54 47.72 -26.26
N SER A 511 13.43 48.81 -25.52
CA SER A 511 12.57 48.97 -24.34
C SER A 511 11.08 48.68 -24.61
N SER A 512 10.57 48.98 -25.81
CA SER A 512 9.18 48.72 -26.20
C SER A 512 8.86 47.22 -26.35
N VAL A 513 9.82 46.41 -26.82
CA VAL A 513 9.65 44.98 -27.05
C VAL A 513 9.51 44.23 -25.72
N ILE A 514 10.40 44.49 -24.76
CA ILE A 514 10.33 43.87 -23.42
C ILE A 514 9.04 44.27 -22.70
N TYR A 515 8.64 45.54 -22.80
CA TYR A 515 7.38 45.99 -22.20
C TYR A 515 6.18 45.22 -22.77
N ASN A 516 6.09 45.11 -24.10
CA ASN A 516 4.99 44.39 -24.76
C ASN A 516 5.01 42.89 -24.43
N ASP A 517 6.19 42.28 -24.35
CA ASP A 517 6.36 40.89 -23.95
C ASP A 517 5.88 40.62 -22.52
N LEU A 518 6.21 41.50 -21.57
CA LEU A 518 5.76 41.37 -20.18
C LEU A 518 4.24 41.55 -20.07
N ILE A 519 3.66 42.45 -20.85
CA ILE A 519 2.20 42.66 -20.91
C ILE A 519 1.49 41.46 -21.55
N SER A 520 2.05 40.86 -22.60
CA SER A 520 1.53 39.63 -23.19
C SER A 520 1.51 38.50 -22.17
N VAL A 521 2.63 38.27 -21.44
CA VAL A 521 2.67 37.21 -20.41
C VAL A 521 1.68 37.49 -19.27
N LEU A 522 1.56 38.75 -18.83
CA LEU A 522 0.59 39.15 -17.80
C LEU A 522 -0.86 38.85 -18.22
N ASN A 523 -1.20 39.05 -19.49
CA ASN A 523 -2.55 38.86 -20.00
C ASN A 523 -2.85 37.41 -20.42
N GLU A 524 -1.84 36.63 -20.81
CA GLU A 524 -2.05 35.28 -21.33
C GLU A 524 -1.95 34.18 -20.26
N TYR A 525 -0.96 34.25 -19.35
CA TYR A 525 -0.71 33.20 -18.35
C TYR A 525 0.20 33.67 -17.19
N PRO A 526 -0.27 34.59 -16.33
CA PRO A 526 0.49 34.93 -15.12
C PRO A 526 0.59 33.71 -14.19
N ILE A 527 1.79 33.36 -13.73
CA ILE A 527 2.00 32.18 -12.88
C ILE A 527 1.82 32.59 -11.42
N GLU A 528 0.79 32.07 -10.76
CA GLU A 528 0.61 32.25 -9.31
C GLU A 528 1.49 31.25 -8.55
N LEU A 529 2.45 31.75 -7.76
CA LEU A 529 3.31 30.91 -6.91
C LEU A 529 2.65 30.66 -5.55
N THR A 530 2.06 31.72 -4.99
CA THR A 530 1.24 31.71 -3.77
C THR A 530 0.13 32.76 -3.95
N PRO A 531 -0.93 32.77 -3.12
CA PRO A 531 -1.99 33.79 -3.20
C PRO A 531 -1.49 35.25 -3.11
N GLU A 532 -0.27 35.45 -2.63
CA GLU A 532 0.35 36.76 -2.43
C GLU A 532 1.43 37.07 -3.49
N ILE A 533 1.87 36.08 -4.28
CA ILE A 533 2.97 36.22 -5.23
C ILE A 533 2.58 35.73 -6.63
N THR A 534 2.75 36.61 -7.61
CA THR A 534 2.70 36.27 -9.03
C THR A 534 4.08 36.36 -9.64
N LEU A 535 4.44 35.35 -10.43
CA LEU A 535 5.66 35.27 -11.21
C LEU A 535 5.37 35.50 -12.69
N ILE A 536 6.16 36.38 -13.29
CA ILE A 536 6.12 36.71 -14.70
C ILE A 536 7.50 36.42 -15.25
N HIS A 537 7.60 35.55 -16.26
CA HIS A 537 8.90 35.23 -16.84
C HIS A 537 8.85 35.22 -18.36
N LYS A 538 9.94 35.67 -18.97
CA LYS A 538 10.11 35.67 -20.43
C LYS A 538 11.56 35.39 -20.80
N ARG A 539 11.74 34.59 -21.87
CA ARG A 539 13.02 34.45 -22.56
C ARG A 539 13.10 35.51 -23.66
N THR A 540 14.13 36.34 -23.65
CA THR A 540 14.34 37.44 -24.60
C THR A 540 15.79 37.49 -25.05
N ASP A 541 16.03 37.91 -26.29
CA ASP A 541 17.37 38.14 -26.85
C ASP A 541 17.93 39.53 -26.50
N GLN A 542 17.13 40.36 -25.82
CA GLN A 542 17.47 41.76 -25.49
C GLN A 542 18.35 41.91 -24.23
N ILE A 543 18.72 40.82 -23.57
CA ILE A 543 19.56 40.81 -22.36
C ILE A 543 20.68 39.77 -22.51
N SER A 544 21.84 40.04 -21.90
CA SER A 544 23.00 39.11 -21.89
C SER A 544 22.95 38.12 -20.73
N ASP A 545 22.40 38.55 -19.60
CA ASP A 545 22.36 37.80 -18.34
C ASP A 545 20.96 37.80 -17.73
N TYR A 546 20.71 36.87 -16.80
CA TYR A 546 19.45 36.79 -16.07
C TYR A 546 19.18 38.05 -15.24
N GLN A 547 17.96 38.54 -15.31
CA GLN A 547 17.52 39.69 -14.53
C GLN A 547 16.25 39.36 -13.78
N LEU A 548 16.31 39.49 -12.45
CA LEU A 548 15.21 39.23 -11.54
C LEU A 548 14.79 40.53 -10.86
N PHE A 549 13.49 40.79 -10.81
CA PHE A 549 12.88 41.99 -10.22
C PHE A 549 11.79 41.62 -9.22
N PHE A 550 11.67 42.43 -8.17
CA PHE A 550 10.62 42.29 -7.16
C PHE A 550 9.83 43.59 -7.08
N ALA A 551 8.52 43.52 -7.18
CA ALA A 551 7.63 44.64 -6.99
C ALA A 551 6.62 44.34 -5.89
N VAL A 552 6.56 45.20 -4.88
CA VAL A 552 5.76 45.00 -3.67
C VAL A 552 4.71 46.10 -3.56
N ASN A 553 3.45 45.69 -3.47
CA ASN A 553 2.29 46.53 -3.16
C ASN A 553 1.46 45.87 -2.06
N ARG A 554 1.45 46.46 -0.86
CA ARG A 554 0.74 45.93 0.32
C ARG A 554 -0.79 45.85 0.11
N ASN A 555 -1.34 46.67 -0.78
CA ASN A 555 -2.77 46.70 -1.11
C ASN A 555 -3.14 45.70 -2.23
N GLY A 556 -2.16 45.01 -2.81
CA GLY A 556 -2.34 44.06 -3.89
C GLY A 556 -2.35 44.69 -5.30
N PHE A 557 -1.90 43.92 -6.28
CA PHE A 557 -1.99 44.24 -7.70
C PHE A 557 -3.30 43.71 -8.29
N MET A 558 -3.91 44.48 -9.18
CA MET A 558 -5.06 44.06 -9.96
C MET A 558 -4.58 43.45 -11.27
N ILE A 559 -4.60 42.12 -11.35
CA ILE A 559 -4.26 41.35 -12.55
C ILE A 559 -5.56 40.79 -13.12
N LYS A 560 -5.74 40.91 -14.43
CA LYS A 560 -6.90 40.35 -15.14
C LYS A 560 -6.82 38.82 -15.08
N ASP A 561 -7.95 38.16 -14.85
CA ASP A 561 -8.06 36.69 -14.79
C ASP A 561 -7.40 36.01 -13.57
N MET A 562 -7.12 36.77 -12.49
CA MET A 562 -6.76 36.23 -11.17
C MET A 562 -7.83 36.57 -10.11
N GLU A 563 -8.25 35.58 -9.32
CA GLU A 563 -9.17 35.79 -8.18
C GLU A 563 -8.45 36.40 -6.97
N SER A 564 -7.16 36.09 -6.80
CA SER A 564 -6.30 36.66 -5.76
C SER A 564 -5.77 38.03 -6.16
N LYS A 565 -5.54 38.91 -5.18
CA LYS A 565 -4.84 40.20 -5.36
C LYS A 565 -3.39 40.03 -4.89
N PRO A 566 -2.48 39.53 -5.75
CA PRO A 566 -1.10 39.28 -5.36
C PRO A 566 -0.45 40.58 -4.87
N LYS A 567 0.20 40.55 -3.72
CA LYS A 567 0.90 41.70 -3.15
C LYS A 567 2.29 41.88 -3.74
N ILE A 568 2.85 40.84 -4.35
CA ILE A 568 4.21 40.81 -4.87
C ILE A 568 4.19 40.31 -6.32
N ILE A 569 4.88 41.02 -7.21
CA ILE A 569 5.16 40.57 -8.57
C ILE A 569 6.66 40.29 -8.67
N ILE A 570 7.01 39.05 -8.99
CA ILE A 570 8.37 38.65 -9.33
C ILE A 570 8.48 38.62 -10.85
N THR A 571 9.46 39.32 -11.43
CA THR A 571 9.69 39.32 -12.89
C THR A 571 11.06 38.75 -13.21
N LEU A 572 11.11 37.67 -13.99
CA LEU A 572 12.34 37.03 -14.46
C LEU A 572 12.49 37.21 -15.98
N LEU A 573 13.51 37.96 -16.38
CA LEU A 573 13.97 38.01 -17.76
C LEU A 573 15.18 37.10 -17.92
N SER A 574 15.16 36.27 -18.96
CA SER A 574 16.19 35.27 -19.24
C SER A 574 16.70 35.40 -20.67
N PRO A 575 18.01 35.27 -20.92
CA PRO A 575 18.55 35.39 -22.27
C PRO A 575 18.19 34.15 -23.11
N THR A 576 17.85 34.33 -24.39
CA THR A 576 17.51 33.22 -25.31
C THR A 576 18.70 32.33 -25.66
N ASN A 577 19.92 32.87 -25.57
CA ASN A 577 21.17 32.15 -25.84
C ASN A 577 21.53 31.10 -24.77
N GLN A 578 20.90 31.15 -23.59
CA GLN A 578 21.10 30.17 -22.53
C GLN A 578 20.14 28.99 -22.64
N THR A 579 20.57 27.84 -22.10
CA THR A 579 19.78 26.61 -22.18
C THR A 579 18.46 26.75 -21.42
N PRO A 580 17.37 26.13 -21.89
CA PRO A 580 16.11 26.07 -21.15
C PRO A 580 16.28 25.49 -19.73
N GLN A 581 17.27 24.61 -19.54
CA GLN A 581 17.59 24.03 -18.23
C GLN A 581 18.10 25.08 -17.24
N SER A 582 18.96 26.00 -17.68
CA SER A 582 19.47 27.10 -16.83
C SER A 582 18.33 28.04 -16.40
N HIS A 583 17.38 28.30 -17.31
CA HIS A 583 16.16 29.06 -16.99
C HIS A 583 15.28 28.35 -15.95
N LEU A 584 15.09 27.04 -16.09
CA LEU A 584 14.32 26.23 -15.13
C LEU A 584 15.01 26.15 -13.76
N ASN A 585 16.34 26.14 -13.70
CA ASN A 585 17.08 26.17 -12.44
C ASN A 585 16.80 27.46 -11.65
N ILE A 586 16.79 28.62 -12.31
CA ILE A 586 16.50 29.90 -11.65
C ILE A 586 15.03 29.98 -11.21
N LEU A 587 14.10 29.47 -12.01
CA LEU A 587 12.70 29.34 -11.61
C LEU A 587 12.54 28.44 -10.37
N SER A 588 13.31 27.35 -10.29
CA SER A 588 13.37 26.48 -9.13
C SER A 588 13.93 27.21 -7.90
N GLU A 589 14.98 28.01 -8.06
CA GLU A 589 15.53 28.83 -6.97
C GLU A 589 14.57 29.91 -6.47
N ILE A 590 13.85 30.59 -7.37
CA ILE A 590 12.79 31.54 -7.01
C ILE A 590 11.70 30.83 -6.22
N SER A 591 11.28 29.65 -6.69
CA SER A 591 10.26 28.85 -6.01
C SER A 591 10.72 28.41 -4.62
N ARG A 592 11.98 27.95 -4.48
CA ARG A 592 12.59 27.61 -3.18
C ARG A 592 12.60 28.81 -2.24
N MET A 593 13.02 29.97 -2.72
CA MET A 593 13.10 31.21 -1.95
C MET A 593 11.74 31.64 -1.41
N VAL A 594 10.69 31.57 -2.25
CA VAL A 594 9.31 31.93 -1.86
C VAL A 594 8.74 30.97 -0.82
N LEU A 595 9.15 29.70 -0.84
CA LEU A 595 8.69 28.67 0.09
C LEU A 595 9.41 28.68 1.45
N LEU A 596 10.46 29.48 1.63
CA LEU A 596 11.14 29.60 2.92
C LEU A 596 10.24 30.31 3.95
N ASN A 597 10.26 29.80 5.18
CA ASN A 597 9.49 30.35 6.30
C ASN A 597 9.74 31.87 6.45
N LYS A 598 8.66 32.65 6.38
CA LYS A 598 8.61 34.11 6.55
C LYS A 598 9.22 34.97 5.42
N PHE A 599 9.59 34.43 4.25
CA PHE A 599 10.05 35.26 3.13
C PHE A 599 9.00 36.33 2.75
N ILE A 600 7.74 35.90 2.63
CA ILE A 600 6.62 36.77 2.25
C ILE A 600 6.36 37.82 3.33
N ASP A 601 6.34 37.41 4.59
CA ASP A 601 6.15 38.33 5.72
C ASP A 601 7.25 39.39 5.76
N ASN A 602 8.51 38.98 5.58
CA ASN A 602 9.67 39.87 5.64
C ASN A 602 9.68 40.88 4.48
N ILE A 603 9.40 40.44 3.25
CA ILE A 603 9.41 41.34 2.09
C ILE A 603 8.22 42.30 2.09
N LEU A 604 7.09 41.91 2.69
CA LEU A 604 5.94 42.80 2.88
C LEU A 604 6.15 43.80 4.02
N ALA A 605 6.85 43.39 5.09
CA ALA A 605 7.18 44.25 6.22
C ALA A 605 8.29 45.26 5.90
N ALA A 606 9.17 44.96 4.96
CA ALA A 606 10.27 45.85 4.58
C ALA A 606 9.80 47.09 3.83
N ASP A 607 10.49 48.21 4.06
CA ASP A 607 10.27 49.48 3.37
C ASP A 607 11.32 49.77 2.28
N ASN A 608 12.49 49.15 2.39
CA ASN A 608 13.58 49.25 1.43
C ASN A 608 14.41 47.95 1.45
N TYR A 609 15.35 47.82 0.50
CA TYR A 609 16.16 46.61 0.33
C TYR A 609 17.04 46.29 1.55
N LEU A 610 17.61 47.30 2.20
CA LEU A 610 18.43 47.13 3.41
C LEU A 610 17.60 46.58 4.59
N HIS A 611 16.43 47.16 4.84
CA HIS A 611 15.49 46.70 5.87
C HIS A 611 15.01 45.27 5.59
N PHE A 612 14.77 44.93 4.31
CA PHE A 612 14.46 43.56 3.91
C PHE A 612 15.61 42.58 4.22
N LEU A 613 16.86 42.95 3.92
CA LEU A 613 18.02 42.11 4.23
C LEU A 613 18.23 41.95 5.74
N GLU A 614 17.93 42.95 6.57
CA GLU A 614 17.99 42.85 8.03
C GLU A 614 16.95 41.87 8.57
N LEU A 615 15.68 41.99 8.15
CA LEU A 615 14.60 41.08 8.55
C LEU A 615 14.84 39.64 8.07
N TYR A 616 15.40 39.49 6.87
CA TYR A 616 15.79 38.20 6.33
C TYR A 616 17.05 37.63 6.99
N GLY A 617 17.96 38.49 7.46
CA GLY A 617 19.22 38.15 8.09
C GLY A 617 19.13 37.81 9.59
N GLN A 618 18.17 38.39 10.32
CA GLN A 618 17.97 38.14 11.77
C GLN A 618 17.53 36.70 12.11
N GLN A 619 17.18 35.86 11.12
CA GLN A 619 16.98 34.42 11.31
C GLN A 619 18.30 33.61 11.35
N ARG A 620 19.47 34.26 11.33
CA ARG A 620 20.78 33.61 11.32
C ARG A 620 21.40 33.38 12.71
N ASN A 621 20.78 33.86 13.78
CA ASN A 621 21.25 33.65 15.17
C ASN A 621 20.31 32.74 15.95
#